data_AF-G0ANJ6-F1
#
_entry.id   AF-G0ANJ6-F1
#
_cell.length_a   1.000
_cell.length_b   1.000
_cell.length_c   1.000
_cell.angle_alpha   90.00
_cell.angle_beta   90.00
_cell.angle_gamma   90.00
#
_symmetry.space_group_name_H-M   'P 1'
#
loop_
_entity.id
_entity.type
_entity.pdbx_description
1 polymer ?
#
loop_
_entity_poly.entity_id
_entity_poly.type
_entity_poly.pdbx_seq_one_letter_code
_entity_poly.pdbx_strand_id
1 'polypeptide(L)' 'MKLSKDNVELGLTSLSTLIDIFSKFEDEFDEIAHKGFFLVYELYSHYKLIYTANMERLESALTPAITKKLAPSIK' A
#
# COMPACT_ATOMS: atom_id res chain seq x y z
N MET A 1 0.82 6.02 14.46
CA MET A 1 1.61 6.99 13.67
C MET A 1 0.81 7.32 12.41
N LYS A 2 0.48 8.59 12.16
CA LYS A 2 -0.26 9.01 10.96
C LYS A 2 0.74 9.71 10.04
N LEU A 3 1.04 9.13 8.88
CA LEU A 3 1.93 9.76 7.90
C LEU A 3 1.22 11.00 7.33
N SER A 4 1.96 12.09 7.09
CA SER A 4 1.40 13.26 6.41
C SER A 4 1.04 12.88 4.97
N LYS A 5 0.01 13.56 4.42
CA LYS A 5 -0.43 13.33 3.04
C LYS A 5 0.73 13.50 2.06
N ASP A 6 1.52 14.56 2.24
CA ASP A 6 2.67 14.89 1.41
C ASP A 6 3.72 13.77 1.42
N ASN A 7 3.95 13.14 2.58
CA ASN A 7 4.88 12.01 2.67
C ASN A 7 4.36 10.77 1.94
N VAL A 8 3.05 10.56 1.90
CA VAL A 8 2.43 9.46 1.15
C VAL A 8 2.54 9.71 -0.36
N GLU A 9 2.23 10.93 -0.81
CA GLU A 9 2.36 11.31 -2.23
C GLU A 9 3.82 11.23 -2.72
N LEU A 10 4.78 11.69 -1.91
CA LEU A 10 6.21 11.57 -2.21
C LEU A 10 6.66 10.10 -2.29
N GLY A 11 6.20 9.26 -1.36
CA GLY A 11 6.50 7.83 -1.37
C GLY A 11 5.96 7.13 -2.62
N LEU A 12 4.71 7.42 -3.00
CA LEU A 12 4.08 6.86 -4.19
C LEU A 12 4.76 7.33 -5.49
N THR A 13 5.11 8.62 -5.56
CA THR A 13 5.84 9.20 -6.72
C THR A 13 7.22 8.55 -6.88
N SER A 14 7.91 8.32 -5.77
CA SER A 14 9.24 7.68 -5.77
C SER A 14 9.15 6.22 -6.25
N LEU A 15 8.14 5.48 -5.79
CA LEU A 15 7.84 4.12 -6.26
C LEU A 15 7.51 4.09 -7.76
N SER A 16 6.68 5.02 -8.24
CA SER A 16 6.31 5.10 -9.65
C SER A 16 7.52 5.38 -10.54
N THR A 17 8.38 6.31 -10.13
CA THR A 17 9.63 6.63 -10.84
C THR A 17 10.54 5.41 -10.91
N LEU A 18 10.63 4.66 -9.82
CA LEU A 18 11.48 3.47 -9.74
C LEU A 18 10.99 2.35 -10.67
N ILE A 19 9.68 2.13 -10.75
CA ILE A 19 9.08 1.17 -11.71
C ILE A 19 9.31 1.60 -13.16
N ASP A 20 9.18 2.89 -13.47
CA ASP A 20 9.44 3.45 -14.82
C ASP A 20 10.91 3.31 -15.25
N ILE A 21 11.85 3.41 -14.30
CA ILE A 21 13.27 3.12 -14.57
C ILE A 21 13.45 1.63 -14.88
N PHE A 22 12.84 0.73 -14.10
CA PHE A 22 12.96 -0.71 -14.33
C PHE A 22 12.28 -1.20 -15.62
N SER A 23 11.18 -0.58 -16.06
CA SER A 23 10.50 -0.97 -17.30
C SER A 23 11.29 -0.61 -18.57
N LYS A 24 12.29 0.27 -18.44
CA LYS A 24 13.19 0.71 -19.53
C LYS A 24 14.50 -0.08 -19.59
N PHE A 25 14.73 -1.03 -18.68
CA PHE A 25 15.85 -1.96 -18.79
C PHE A 25 15.54 -2.98 -19.88
N GLU A 26 16.03 -2.72 -21.09
CA GLU A 26 15.61 -3.49 -22.25
C GLU A 26 16.43 -4.76 -22.52
N ASP A 27 17.63 -5.00 -21.96
CA ASP A 27 18.35 -6.21 -22.39
C ASP A 27 19.39 -6.88 -21.48
N GLU A 28 19.68 -6.44 -20.25
CA GLU A 28 20.50 -7.26 -19.33
C GLU A 28 20.30 -6.81 -17.88
N PHE A 29 19.56 -7.61 -17.11
CA PHE A 29 19.51 -7.45 -15.65
C PHE A 29 20.80 -8.01 -15.06
N ASP A 30 21.82 -7.16 -14.92
CA ASP A 30 22.98 -7.51 -14.10
C ASP A 30 22.56 -7.80 -12.64
N GLU A 31 23.46 -8.41 -11.86
CA GLU A 31 23.15 -8.83 -10.49
C GLU A 31 22.69 -7.66 -9.59
N ILE A 32 23.10 -6.42 -9.91
CA ILE A 32 22.75 -5.21 -9.17
C ILE A 32 21.32 -4.77 -9.52
N ALA A 33 20.96 -4.77 -10.80
CA ALA A 33 19.60 -4.51 -11.26
C ALA A 33 18.62 -5.54 -10.68
N HIS A 34 19.02 -6.82 -10.59
CA HIS A 34 18.21 -7.89 -10.01
C HIS A 34 17.93 -7.65 -8.51
N LYS A 35 18.95 -7.25 -7.75
CA LYS A 35 18.82 -6.88 -6.33
C LYS A 35 17.93 -5.65 -6.16
N GLY A 36 18.07 -4.65 -7.03
CA GLY A 36 17.21 -3.47 -7.05
C GLY A 36 15.74 -3.84 -7.25
N PHE A 37 15.44 -4.66 -8.26
CA PHE A 37 14.08 -5.13 -8.53
C PHE A 37 13.51 -5.95 -7.37
N PHE A 38 14.32 -6.84 -6.78
CA PHE A 38 13.93 -7.65 -5.63
C PHE A 38 13.51 -6.78 -4.43
N LEU A 39 14.27 -5.72 -4.13
CA LEU A 39 13.95 -4.80 -3.04
C LEU A 39 12.64 -4.03 -3.29
N VAL A 40 12.35 -3.66 -4.53
CA VAL A 40 11.06 -3.02 -4.89
C VAL A 40 9.90 -4.00 -4.75
N TYR A 41 10.10 -5.23 -5.19
CA TYR A 41 9.12 -6.29 -5.03
C TYR A 41 8.82 -6.55 -3.55
N GLU A 42 9.84 -6.64 -2.70
CA GLU A 42 9.67 -6.79 -1.25
C GLU A 42 8.93 -5.59 -0.64
N LEU A 43 9.27 -4.37 -1.04
CA LEU A 43 8.59 -3.16 -0.57
C LEU A 43 7.10 -3.16 -0.99
N TYR A 44 6.79 -3.53 -2.22
CA TYR A 44 5.41 -3.67 -2.68
C TYR A 44 4.65 -4.78 -1.92
N SER A 45 5.31 -5.91 -1.67
CA SER A 45 4.75 -7.01 -0.88
C SER A 45 4.39 -6.56 0.55
N HIS A 46 5.29 -5.82 1.20
CA HIS A 46 5.04 -5.23 2.51
C HIS A 46 3.91 -4.19 2.49
N TYR A 47 3.89 -3.31 1.50
CA TYR A 47 2.79 -2.37 1.31
C TYR A 47 1.44 -3.08 1.21
N LYS A 48 1.37 -4.15 0.39
CA LYS A 48 0.15 -4.94 0.19
C LYS A 48 -0.34 -5.55 1.50
N LEU A 49 0.56 -6.13 2.31
CA LEU A 49 0.22 -6.68 3.62
C LEU A 49 -0.37 -5.62 4.57
N ILE A 50 0.29 -4.46 4.66
CA ILE A 50 -0.16 -3.35 5.51
C ILE A 50 -1.52 -2.83 5.04
N TYR A 51 -1.69 -2.65 3.74
CA TYR A 51 -2.94 -2.19 3.15
C TYR A 51 -4.10 -3.14 3.47
N THR A 52 -3.93 -4.45 3.24
CA THR A 52 -4.94 -5.46 3.56
C THR A 52 -5.33 -5.43 5.03
N ALA A 53 -4.35 -5.46 5.94
CA ALA A 53 -4.62 -5.41 7.37
C ALA A 53 -5.37 -4.13 7.80
N ASN A 54 -5.07 -3.00 7.15
CA ASN A 54 -5.77 -1.74 7.42
C ASN A 54 -7.20 -1.74 6.88
N MET A 55 -7.45 -2.34 5.72
CA MET A 55 -8.81 -2.50 5.18
C MET A 55 -9.65 -3.41 6.07
N GLU A 56 -9.11 -4.53 6.54
CA GLU A 56 -9.79 -5.42 7.49
C GLU A 56 -10.12 -4.71 8.81
N ARG A 57 -9.18 -3.92 9.36
CA ARG A 57 -9.43 -3.11 10.55
C ARG A 57 -10.51 -2.06 10.33
N LEU A 58 -10.50 -1.41 9.17
CA LEU A 58 -11.51 -0.41 8.81
C LEU A 58 -12.89 -1.05 8.71
N GLU A 59 -13.00 -2.19 8.03
CA GLU A 59 -14.25 -2.95 7.92
C GLU A 59 -14.74 -3.41 9.29
N SER A 60 -13.85 -3.95 10.13
CA SER A 60 -14.15 -4.37 11.50
C SER A 60 -14.60 -3.22 12.40
N ALA A 61 -14.07 -2.00 12.20
CA ALA A 61 -14.48 -0.82 12.96
C ALA A 61 -15.81 -0.23 12.45
N LEU A 62 -16.03 -0.21 11.13
CA LEU A 62 -17.22 0.34 10.50
C LEU A 62 -18.45 -0.55 10.69
N THR A 63 -18.28 -1.87 10.64
CA THR A 63 -19.39 -2.83 10.73
C THR A 63 -20.21 -2.66 12.03
N PRO A 64 -19.62 -2.63 13.24
CA PRO A 64 -20.34 -2.37 14.47
C PRO A 64 -20.98 -0.98 14.52
N ALA A 65 -20.30 0.04 13.97
CA ALA A 65 -20.82 1.41 13.94
C ALA A 65 -22.06 1.53 13.06
N ILE A 66 -22.04 0.89 11.88
CA ILE A 66 -23.18 0.80 10.97
C ILE A 66 -24.31 0.00 11.61
N THR A 67 -24.02 -1.19 12.16
CA THR A 67 -25.02 -2.03 12.87
C THR A 67 -25.69 -1.28 14.02
N LYS A 68 -24.93 -0.51 14.80
CA LYS A 68 -25.48 0.33 15.88
C LYS A 68 -26.35 1.47 15.36
N LYS A 69 -25.99 2.08 14.22
CA LYS A 69 -26.77 3.16 13.59
C LYS A 69 -28.05 2.65 12.93
N LEU A 70 -28.03 1.42 12.42
CA LEU A 70 -29.17 0.76 11.77
C LEU A 70 -30.05 -0.05 12.75
N ALA A 71 -29.59 -0.26 13.99
CA ALA A 71 -30.38 -0.91 15.03
C ALA A 71 -31.73 -0.17 15.18
N PRO A 72 -32.87 -0.87 15.22
CA PRO A 72 -34.17 -0.23 15.30
C PRO A 72 -34.18 0.70 16.51
N SER A 73 -34.64 1.93 16.33
CA SER A 73 -34.90 2.83 17.46
C SER A 73 -36.06 2.23 18.26
N ILE A 74 -35.73 1.41 19.26
CA ILE A 74 -36.69 0.96 20.26
C ILE A 74 -37.11 2.22 21.01
N LYS A 75 -38.31 2.72 20.69
CA LYS A 75 -39.05 3.67 21.52
C LYS A 75 -39.84 2.89 22.56
#